data_AF-A0A9D5PWX8-F1
#
_entry.id   AF-A0A9D5PWX8-F1
#
_cell.length_a   1.000
_cell.length_b   1.000
_cell.length_c   1.000
_cell.angle_alpha   90.00
_cell.angle_beta   90.00
_cell.angle_gamma   90.00
#
_symmetry.space_group_name_H-M   'P 1'
#
loop_
_entity.id
_entity.type
_entity.pdbx_description
1 polymer ?
#
loop_
_entity_poly.entity_id
_entity_poly.type
_entity_poly.pdbx_seq_one_letter_code
_entity_poly.pdbx_strand_id
1 'polypeptide(L)'
;MKLTISENRIRMIFNVADNGQLSLCRMGTDEREPKDTKCFRPAVELIGNPGCGNWGKKQGLEGDRLRYVTHRDNRIDGGRLVEFDLADDRFLVTAHYRFFDGIDTFRAWTTVKNISDAPQDLLFVSSFYYNGLENGDCEDVKIVHNGWCQEGNISSHTP
;
A
#
# COMPACT_ATOMS: atom_id res chain seq x y z
N MET A 1 -7.53 6.31 14.31
CA MET A 1 -8.33 7.20 13.44
C MET A 1 -8.63 6.48 12.12
N LYS A 2 -9.90 6.33 11.77
CA LYS A 2 -10.33 5.76 10.48
C LYS A 2 -10.41 6.86 9.42
N LEU A 3 -9.86 6.59 8.25
CA LEU A 3 -9.94 7.46 7.07
C LEU A 3 -10.61 6.67 5.93
N THR A 4 -11.53 7.29 5.21
CA THR A 4 -12.23 6.65 4.09
C THR A 4 -12.11 7.51 2.85
N ILE A 5 -11.54 6.94 1.81
CA ILE A 5 -11.39 7.56 0.49
C ILE A 5 -12.31 6.83 -0.46
N SER A 6 -13.23 7.56 -1.09
CA SER A 6 -14.15 7.04 -2.08
C SER A 6 -14.11 7.91 -3.32
N GLU A 7 -13.88 7.30 -4.47
CA GLU A 7 -13.93 7.93 -5.78
C GLU A 7 -14.48 6.93 -6.80
N ASN A 8 -15.46 7.35 -7.60
CA ASN A 8 -16.23 6.46 -8.46
C ASN A 8 -16.78 5.28 -7.64
N ARG A 9 -16.59 4.03 -8.10
CA ARG A 9 -16.93 2.84 -7.32
C ARG A 9 -15.80 2.35 -6.42
N ILE A 10 -14.63 2.98 -6.40
CA ILE A 10 -13.51 2.53 -5.56
C ILE A 10 -13.65 3.11 -4.17
N ARG A 11 -13.61 2.25 -3.15
CA ARG A 11 -13.58 2.61 -1.74
C ARG A 11 -12.35 2.02 -1.07
N MET A 12 -11.57 2.87 -0.42
CA MET A 12 -10.39 2.52 0.37
C MET A 12 -10.58 2.98 1.82
N ILE A 13 -10.36 2.05 2.75
CA ILE A 13 -10.42 2.34 4.19
C ILE A 13 -9.02 2.20 4.77
N PHE A 14 -8.54 3.27 5.37
CA PHE A 14 -7.31 3.31 6.11
C PHE A 14 -7.58 3.43 7.61
N ASN A 15 -6.66 2.90 8.41
CA ASN A 15 -6.62 3.13 9.84
C ASN A 15 -5.25 3.65 10.27
N VAL A 16 -5.25 4.74 11.01
CA VAL A 16 -4.09 5.21 11.79
C VAL A 16 -4.27 4.67 13.21
N ALA A 17 -3.44 3.72 13.62
CA ALA A 17 -3.44 3.19 14.97
C ALA A 17 -2.96 4.22 16.01
N ASP A 18 -3.20 3.97 17.29
CA ASP A 18 -2.84 4.89 18.38
C ASP A 18 -1.33 5.16 18.47
N ASN A 19 -0.51 4.21 18.02
CA ASN A 19 0.94 4.35 17.92
C ASN A 19 1.40 5.10 16.66
N GLY A 20 0.47 5.62 15.85
CA GLY A 20 0.72 6.35 14.61
C GLY A 20 0.91 5.49 13.36
N GLN A 21 0.83 4.16 13.44
CA GLN A 21 1.01 3.32 12.25
C GLN A 21 -0.20 3.42 11.29
N LEU A 22 0.05 3.54 9.98
CA LEU A 22 -0.98 3.57 8.94
C LEU A 22 -1.12 2.21 8.26
N SER A 23 -2.36 1.72 8.14
CA SER A 23 -2.72 0.51 7.39
C SER A 23 -3.78 0.81 6.34
N LEU A 24 -3.66 0.21 5.14
CA LEU A 24 -4.79 0.05 4.22
C LEU A 24 -5.56 -1.22 4.64
N CYS A 25 -6.69 -1.04 5.32
CA CYS A 25 -7.45 -2.13 5.93
C CYS A 25 -8.41 -2.81 4.95
N ARG A 26 -8.91 -2.07 3.96
CA ARG A 26 -9.84 -2.61 2.97
C ARG A 26 -9.82 -1.78 1.69
N MET A 27 -9.93 -2.45 0.56
CA MET A 27 -10.21 -1.85 -0.73
C MET A 27 -11.28 -2.69 -1.45
N GLY A 28 -12.27 -2.04 -2.03
CA GLY A 28 -13.32 -2.73 -2.79
C GLY A 28 -14.30 -1.78 -3.44
N THR A 29 -15.36 -2.35 -4.02
CA THR A 29 -16.46 -1.60 -4.65
C THR A 29 -17.75 -1.61 -3.84
N ASP A 30 -17.69 -2.18 -2.63
CA ASP A 30 -18.81 -2.33 -1.72
C ASP A 30 -18.63 -1.52 -0.43
N GLU A 31 -19.69 -1.47 0.36
CA GLU A 31 -19.72 -0.75 1.63
C GLU A 31 -19.24 -1.61 2.82
N ARG A 32 -18.70 -2.81 2.60
CA ARG A 32 -18.25 -3.68 3.70
C ARG A 32 -17.17 -2.96 4.52
N GLU A 33 -17.21 -3.18 5.82
CA GLU A 33 -16.23 -2.66 6.78
C GLU A 33 -15.06 -3.65 6.92
N PRO A 34 -13.84 -3.19 7.23
CA PRO A 34 -12.72 -4.08 7.46
C PRO A 34 -13.00 -4.93 8.70
N LYS A 35 -12.60 -6.21 8.67
CA LYS A 35 -12.59 -7.03 9.87
C LYS A 35 -11.45 -6.59 10.79
N ASP A 36 -11.63 -6.81 12.08
CA ASP A 36 -10.58 -6.53 13.07
C ASP A 36 -9.42 -7.52 12.89
N THR A 37 -8.27 -7.02 12.44
CA THR A 37 -7.06 -7.83 12.23
C THR A 37 -6.09 -7.63 13.38
N LYS A 38 -5.74 -8.70 14.09
CA LYS A 38 -4.77 -8.64 15.20
C LYS A 38 -3.33 -8.31 14.76
N CYS A 39 -3.01 -8.51 13.49
CA CYS A 39 -1.68 -8.24 12.93
C CYS A 39 -1.67 -6.93 12.16
N PHE A 40 -0.79 -6.02 12.56
CA PHE A 40 -0.52 -4.80 11.81
C PHE A 40 0.07 -5.13 10.43
N ARG A 41 -0.35 -4.36 9.43
CA ARG A 41 0.17 -4.37 8.06
C ARG A 41 0.39 -2.93 7.62
N PRO A 42 1.61 -2.53 7.23
CA PRO A 42 1.85 -1.14 6.84
C PRO A 42 1.14 -0.81 5.53
N ALA A 43 0.77 0.45 5.33
CA ALA A 43 0.20 0.92 4.06
C ALA A 43 1.25 0.98 2.93
N VAL A 44 2.55 0.96 3.27
CA VAL A 44 3.68 0.91 2.35
C VAL A 44 4.66 -0.16 2.83
N GLU A 45 5.08 -1.03 1.92
CA GLU A 45 6.16 -1.98 2.20
C GLU A 45 7.48 -1.31 1.83
N LEU A 46 8.37 -1.19 2.82
CA LEU A 46 9.66 -0.53 2.70
C LEU A 46 10.71 -1.42 3.37
N ILE A 47 11.75 -1.77 2.62
CA ILE A 47 12.87 -2.59 3.10
C ILE A 47 14.15 -1.82 2.82
N GLY A 48 14.81 -1.38 3.89
CA GLY A 48 16.08 -0.66 3.81
C GLY A 48 17.28 -1.59 3.96
N ASN A 49 17.22 -2.54 4.90
CA ASN A 49 18.31 -3.45 5.19
C ASN A 49 17.83 -4.91 5.04
N PRO A 50 18.60 -5.79 4.37
CA PRO A 50 18.27 -7.21 4.38
C PRO A 50 18.61 -7.74 5.77
N GLY A 51 17.61 -7.74 6.67
CA GLY A 51 17.81 -8.16 8.06
C GLY A 51 18.56 -9.49 8.18
N CYS A 52 19.31 -9.66 9.28
CA CYS A 52 19.97 -10.92 9.60
C CYS A 52 19.02 -11.86 10.36
N GLY A 53 18.87 -13.09 9.88
CA GLY A 53 18.08 -14.13 10.56
C GLY A 53 18.27 -15.50 9.91
N ASN A 54 18.41 -16.54 10.74
CA ASN A 54 18.33 -17.93 10.28
C ASN A 54 16.85 -18.23 9.98
N TRP A 55 16.58 -18.92 8.86
CA TRP A 55 15.23 -19.34 8.41
C TRP A 55 14.38 -18.27 7.70
N GLY A 56 14.89 -17.72 6.60
CA GLY A 56 14.05 -17.24 5.47
C GLY A 56 13.22 -15.96 5.66
N LYS A 57 13.14 -15.38 6.87
CA LYS A 57 12.51 -14.07 7.09
C LYS A 57 13.51 -12.94 6.83
N LYS A 58 13.84 -12.71 5.56
CA LYS A 58 14.53 -11.50 5.08
C LYS A 58 13.48 -10.41 4.82
N GLN A 59 12.97 -9.77 5.86
CA GLN A 59 12.06 -8.63 5.71
C GLN A 59 12.56 -7.47 6.55
N GLY A 60 12.88 -6.36 5.90
CA GLY A 60 13.18 -5.11 6.57
C GLY A 60 11.90 -4.57 7.19
N LEU A 61 11.93 -4.35 8.51
CA LEU A 61 10.82 -3.82 9.29
C LEU A 61 10.72 -2.28 9.16
N GLU A 62 11.34 -1.67 8.15
CA GLU A 62 11.32 -0.21 7.98
C GLU A 62 9.88 0.30 7.78
N GLY A 63 9.05 -0.42 7.04
CA GLY A 63 7.62 -0.10 6.90
C GLY A 63 6.87 -0.04 8.24
N ASP A 64 7.24 -0.90 9.20
CA ASP A 64 6.62 -0.94 10.53
C ASP A 64 7.03 0.23 11.43
N ARG A 65 8.14 0.90 11.11
CA ARG A 65 8.65 2.08 11.82
C ARG A 65 8.02 3.39 11.33
N LEU A 66 7.47 3.40 10.13
CA LEU A 66 6.80 4.58 9.59
C LEU A 66 5.59 4.97 10.45
N ARG A 67 5.44 6.27 10.67
CA ARG A 67 4.35 6.88 11.42
C ARG A 67 3.63 7.90 10.55
N TYR A 68 2.31 7.88 10.62
CA TYR A 68 1.43 8.84 10.00
C TYR A 68 1.78 10.26 10.46
N VAL A 69 2.08 11.13 9.49
CA VAL A 69 2.34 12.56 9.72
C VAL A 69 1.12 13.38 9.34
N THR A 70 0.70 13.26 8.07
CA THR A 70 -0.45 13.99 7.54
C THR A 70 -0.99 13.33 6.27
N HIS A 71 -2.14 13.79 5.79
CA HIS A 71 -2.63 13.47 4.46
C HIS A 71 -3.09 14.72 3.74
N ARG A 72 -3.00 14.69 2.41
CA ARG A 72 -3.47 15.74 1.51
C ARG A 72 -4.46 15.12 0.53
N ASP A 73 -5.55 15.81 0.27
CA ASP A 73 -6.61 15.35 -0.61
C ASP A 73 -7.04 16.50 -1.51
N ASN A 74 -6.61 16.44 -2.76
CA ASN A 74 -6.75 17.54 -3.70
C ASN A 74 -7.45 17.08 -4.97
N ARG A 75 -8.39 17.89 -5.46
CA ARG A 75 -8.84 17.79 -6.85
C ARG A 75 -7.76 18.34 -7.77
N ILE A 76 -7.48 17.59 -8.82
CA ILE A 76 -6.49 17.93 -9.85
C ILE A 76 -7.14 17.81 -11.23
N ASP A 77 -6.45 18.26 -12.27
CA ASP A 77 -6.96 18.11 -13.62
C ASP A 77 -7.15 16.62 -13.98
N GLY A 78 -8.36 16.29 -14.40
CA GLY A 78 -8.80 14.94 -14.73
C GLY A 78 -8.91 13.96 -13.55
N GLY A 79 -9.00 14.43 -12.30
CA GLY A 79 -9.30 13.54 -11.18
C GLY A 79 -8.98 14.09 -9.78
N ARG A 80 -8.55 13.17 -8.91
CA ARG A 80 -8.26 13.43 -7.49
C ARG A 80 -6.94 12.78 -7.10
N LEU A 81 -6.16 13.48 -6.29
CA LEU A 81 -4.90 12.98 -5.74
C LEU A 81 -4.97 12.98 -4.21
N VAL A 82 -4.85 11.79 -3.63
CA VAL A 82 -4.73 11.60 -2.19
C VAL A 82 -3.29 11.18 -1.87
N GLU A 83 -2.68 11.85 -0.90
CA GLU A 83 -1.29 11.63 -0.50
C GLU A 83 -1.24 11.40 1.00
N PHE A 84 -0.50 10.38 1.44
CA PHE A 84 -0.22 10.12 2.86
C PHE A 84 1.27 10.28 3.12
N ASP A 85 1.62 11.23 3.97
CA ASP A 85 3.00 11.41 4.42
C ASP A 85 3.22 10.58 5.69
N LEU A 86 4.22 9.71 5.62
CA LEU A 86 4.67 8.84 6.70
C LEU A 86 6.14 9.12 6.99
N ALA A 87 6.56 9.07 8.25
CA ALA A 87 7.96 9.29 8.59
C ALA A 87 8.45 8.40 9.74
N ASP A 88 9.74 8.09 9.73
CA ASP A 88 10.50 7.67 10.90
C ASP A 88 11.71 8.61 11.09
N ASP A 89 12.75 8.16 11.80
CA ASP A 89 13.99 8.92 12.02
C ASP A 89 14.88 9.01 10.76
N ARG A 90 14.61 8.22 9.72
CA ARG A 90 15.47 8.04 8.56
C ARG A 90 14.80 8.39 7.24
N PHE A 91 13.50 8.14 7.11
CA PHE A 91 12.76 8.30 5.87
C PHE A 91 11.54 9.18 6.04
N LEU A 92 11.30 10.05 5.06
CA LEU A 92 9.99 10.61 4.74
C LEU A 92 9.46 9.86 3.52
N VAL A 93 8.30 9.22 3.67
CA VAL A 93 7.65 8.39 2.66
C VAL A 93 6.29 8.97 2.33
N THR A 94 6.05 9.29 1.06
CA THR A 94 4.71 9.71 0.60
C THR A 94 4.10 8.61 -0.26
N ALA A 95 2.96 8.06 0.18
CA ALA A 95 2.13 7.17 -0.63
C ALA A 95 1.10 8.00 -1.40
N HIS A 96 1.06 7.86 -2.72
CA HIS A 96 0.18 8.62 -3.58
C HIS A 96 -0.88 7.72 -4.21
N TYR A 97 -2.12 8.21 -4.27
CA TYR A 97 -3.26 7.56 -4.91
C TYR A 97 -3.96 8.58 -5.82
N ARG A 98 -3.73 8.46 -7.13
CA ARG A 98 -4.39 9.27 -8.16
C ARG A 98 -5.59 8.52 -8.71
N PHE A 99 -6.78 9.04 -8.49
CA PHE A 99 -8.00 8.60 -9.13
C PHE A 99 -8.29 9.44 -10.38
N PHE A 100 -9.02 8.86 -11.32
CA PHE A 100 -9.38 9.50 -12.58
C PHE A 100 -10.91 9.67 -12.68
N ASP A 101 -11.35 10.77 -13.27
CA ASP A 101 -12.79 11.05 -13.40
C ASP A 101 -13.49 10.04 -14.32
N GLY A 102 -14.65 9.53 -13.88
CA GLY A 102 -15.53 8.71 -14.72
C GLY A 102 -15.05 7.28 -14.98
N ILE A 103 -13.94 6.83 -14.39
CA ILE A 103 -13.42 5.47 -14.54
C ILE A 103 -13.01 4.87 -13.20
N ASP A 104 -13.36 3.60 -12.96
CA ASP A 104 -13.05 2.89 -11.71
C ASP A 104 -11.61 2.40 -11.68
N THR A 105 -10.66 3.34 -11.70
CA THR A 105 -9.24 3.04 -11.62
C THR A 105 -8.50 4.11 -10.82
N PHE A 106 -7.34 3.71 -10.31
CA PHE A 106 -6.40 4.61 -9.69
C PHE A 106 -4.97 4.21 -10.08
N ARG A 107 -4.07 5.18 -10.01
CA ARG A 107 -2.63 4.96 -10.08
C ARG A 107 -2.05 5.20 -8.69
N ALA A 108 -1.20 4.29 -8.24
CA ALA A 108 -0.46 4.46 -7.00
C ALA A 108 1.06 4.44 -7.24
N TRP A 109 1.78 5.24 -6.47
CA TRP A 109 3.23 5.25 -6.41
C TRP A 109 3.68 5.73 -5.04
N THR A 110 4.93 5.45 -4.71
CA THR A 110 5.54 5.84 -3.43
C THR A 110 6.78 6.66 -3.72
N THR A 111 6.96 7.77 -3.00
CA THR A 111 8.22 8.52 -2.96
C THR A 111 8.88 8.32 -1.60
N VAL A 112 10.21 8.18 -1.61
CA VAL A 112 11.01 8.00 -0.41
C VAL A 112 12.12 9.03 -0.41
N LYS A 113 12.24 9.78 0.69
CA LYS A 113 13.30 10.75 0.91
C LYS A 113 14.09 10.37 2.15
N ASN A 114 15.41 10.25 2.03
CA ASN A 114 16.29 10.15 3.18
C ASN A 114 16.30 11.50 3.92
N ILE A 115 15.93 11.49 5.19
CA ILE A 115 15.90 12.65 6.10
C ILE A 115 16.90 12.52 7.25
N SER A 116 17.68 11.43 7.30
CA SER A 116 18.79 11.26 8.24
C SER A 116 20.06 12.00 7.80
N ASP A 117 21.06 12.03 8.68
CA ASP A 117 22.40 12.56 8.44
C ASP A 117 23.35 11.55 7.77
N ALA A 118 22.91 10.31 7.58
CA ALA A 118 23.71 9.23 7.01
C ALA A 118 23.08 8.63 5.74
N PRO A 119 23.89 8.08 4.81
CA PRO A 119 23.37 7.27 3.72
C PRO A 119 22.52 6.10 4.24
N GLN A 120 21.39 5.85 3.57
CA GLN A 120 20.49 4.74 3.87
C GLN A 120 20.37 3.84 2.64
N ASP A 121 20.43 2.54 2.86
CA ASP A 121 20.12 1.55 1.83
C ASP A 121 18.59 1.47 1.64
N LEU A 122 18.16 1.32 0.39
CA LEU A 122 16.78 1.07 0.01
C LEU A 122 16.77 -0.11 -0.96
N LEU A 123 16.36 -1.27 -0.48
CA LEU A 123 16.31 -2.50 -1.27
C LEU A 123 14.96 -2.70 -1.96
N PHE A 124 13.88 -2.31 -1.29
CA PHE A 124 12.54 -2.48 -1.82
C PHE A 124 11.61 -1.40 -1.32
N VAL A 125 10.76 -0.93 -2.23
CA VAL A 125 9.61 -0.08 -1.92
C VAL A 125 8.46 -0.51 -2.81
N SER A 126 7.26 -0.68 -2.23
CA SER A 126 6.06 -0.95 -3.01
C SER A 126 5.43 0.35 -3.52
N SER A 127 5.00 0.35 -4.79
CA SER A 127 4.15 1.41 -5.35
C SER A 127 2.71 1.33 -4.85
N PHE A 128 2.28 0.12 -4.51
CA PHE A 128 0.99 -0.19 -3.91
C PHE A 128 1.14 -1.46 -3.08
N TYR A 129 0.54 -1.47 -1.89
CA TYR A 129 0.51 -2.64 -1.04
C TYR A 129 -0.89 -2.85 -0.48
N TYR A 130 -1.45 -4.02 -0.77
CA TYR A 130 -2.70 -4.48 -0.23
C TYR A 130 -2.50 -5.91 0.23
N ASN A 131 -2.59 -6.14 1.53
CA ASN A 131 -2.35 -7.44 2.14
C ASN A 131 -3.61 -7.89 2.88
N GLY A 132 -3.90 -9.18 2.74
CA GLY A 132 -5.04 -9.82 3.36
C GLY A 132 -6.24 -9.82 2.44
N LEU A 133 -6.11 -10.43 1.26
CA LEU A 133 -7.27 -10.89 0.51
C LEU A 133 -7.98 -11.91 1.40
N GLU A 134 -9.14 -11.57 1.94
CA GLU A 134 -9.92 -12.49 2.76
C GLU A 134 -10.86 -13.33 1.90
N ASN A 135 -11.37 -14.42 2.47
CA ASN A 135 -12.44 -15.20 1.85
C ASN A 135 -13.64 -14.30 1.50
N GLY A 136 -13.94 -14.20 0.21
CA GLY A 136 -15.00 -13.35 -0.33
C GLY A 136 -14.57 -11.93 -0.70
N ASP A 137 -13.29 -11.57 -0.62
CA ASP A 137 -12.77 -10.32 -1.20
C ASP A 137 -12.49 -10.46 -2.70
N CYS A 138 -12.04 -11.64 -3.13
CA CYS A 138 -12.01 -12.02 -4.54
C CYS A 138 -12.32 -13.52 -4.72
N GLU A 139 -12.83 -13.90 -5.89
CA GLU A 139 -13.08 -15.30 -6.25
C GLU A 139 -11.77 -16.01 -6.64
N ASP A 140 -10.93 -15.32 -7.42
CA ASP A 140 -9.63 -15.80 -7.84
C ASP A 140 -8.58 -14.68 -7.93
N VAL A 141 -7.31 -15.08 -7.81
CA VAL A 141 -6.14 -14.29 -8.14
C VAL A 141 -5.62 -14.77 -9.48
N LYS A 142 -5.77 -13.91 -10.49
CA LYS A 142 -5.28 -14.15 -11.85
C LYS A 142 -3.87 -13.60 -12.01
N ILE A 143 -2.94 -14.47 -12.37
CA ILE A 143 -1.56 -14.11 -12.68
C ILE A 143 -1.35 -14.24 -14.18
N VAL A 144 -0.86 -13.17 -14.80
CA VAL A 144 -0.51 -13.16 -16.22
C VAL A 144 0.97 -13.51 -16.37
N HIS A 145 1.23 -14.68 -16.94
CA HIS A 145 2.55 -15.16 -17.29
C HIS A 145 2.90 -14.70 -18.70
N ASN A 146 4.15 -14.30 -18.88
CA ASN A 146 4.69 -13.94 -20.17
C ASN A 146 5.95 -14.75 -20.44
N GLY A 147 6.02 -15.36 -21.61
CA GLY A 147 7.23 -15.94 -22.18
C GLY A 147 7.49 -15.33 -23.55
N TRP A 148 8.69 -15.53 -24.08
CA TRP A 148 8.98 -15.12 -25.46
C TRP A 148 8.01 -15.81 -26.43
N CYS A 149 7.23 -15.01 -27.17
CA CYS A 149 6.14 -15.48 -28.04
C CYS A 149 5.05 -16.30 -27.30
N GLN A 150 4.90 -16.08 -26.01
CA GLN A 150 3.92 -16.73 -25.12
C GLN A 150 3.38 -15.73 -24.10
N GLU A 151 3.04 -14.52 -24.55
CA GLU A 151 2.46 -13.46 -23.74
C GLU A 151 0.99 -13.77 -23.37
N GLY A 152 0.56 -13.30 -22.20
CA GLY A 152 -0.85 -13.30 -21.83
C GLY A 152 -1.40 -14.64 -21.33
N ASN A 153 -0.57 -15.59 -20.94
CA ASN A 153 -1.03 -16.85 -20.37
C ASN A 153 -1.54 -16.63 -18.94
N ILE A 154 -2.80 -16.94 -18.67
CA ILE A 154 -3.44 -16.67 -17.37
C ILE A 154 -3.50 -17.95 -16.54
N SER A 155 -3.05 -17.88 -15.29
CA SER A 155 -3.39 -18.87 -14.27
C SER A 155 -4.25 -18.25 -13.17
N SER A 156 -5.26 -19.00 -12.71
CA SER A 156 -6.16 -18.61 -11.62
C SER A 156 -5.85 -19.40 -10.37
N HIS A 157 -5.86 -18.74 -9.22
CA HIS A 157 -5.67 -19.35 -7.90
C HIS A 157 -6.75 -18.87 -6.95
N THR A 158 -7.25 -19.73 -6.09
CA THR A 158 -8.15 -19.31 -5.00
C THR A 158 -7.29 -18.79 -3.83
N PRO A 159 -7.60 -17.60 -3.25
CA PRO A 159 -6.90 -17.06 -2.08
C PRO A 159 -6.93 -17.97 -0.85
#